data_AF-A0A6I3DYT2-F1
#
_entry.id   AF-A0A6I3DYT2-F1
#
_cell.length_a   1.000
_cell.length_b   1.000
_cell.length_c   1.000
_cell.angle_alpha   90.00
_cell.angle_beta   90.00
_cell.angle_gamma   90.00
#
_symmetry.space_group_name_H-M   'P 1'
#
loop_
_entity.id
_entity.type
_entity.pdbx_description
1 polymer ?
#
loop_
_entity_poly.entity_id
_entity_poly.type
_entity_poly.pdbx_seq_one_letter_code
_entity_poly.pdbx_strand_id
1 'polypeptide(L)' 'MITDVSRALVVTAHPDDVDFGAAGTIASWVAAGIDVTYCICTDG' A
#
# COMPACT_ATOMS: atom_id res chain seq x y z
N MET A 1 -20.46 0.91 -6.87
CA MET A 1 -19.62 2.10 -7.14
C MET A 1 -18.21 1.55 -7.27
N ILE A 2 -17.71 1.41 -8.50
CA ILE A 2 -16.33 0.97 -8.73
C ILE A 2 -15.50 2.26 -8.77
N THR A 3 -14.57 2.41 -7.86
CA THR A 3 -13.50 3.39 -7.97
C THR A 3 -12.63 2.99 -9.17
N ASP A 4 -12.26 3.91 -10.06
CA ASP A 4 -11.45 3.61 -11.26
C ASP A 4 -10.11 2.90 -10.96
N VAL A 5 -9.68 2.92 -9.69
CA VAL A 5 -8.46 2.27 -9.22
C VAL A 5 -8.78 0.86 -8.76
N SER A 6 -8.15 -0.13 -9.39
CA SER A 6 -8.21 -1.55 -9.03
C SER A 6 -6.91 -2.11 -8.45
N ARG A 7 -5.78 -1.39 -8.61
CA ARG A 7 -4.45 -1.80 -8.12
C ARG A 7 -3.62 -0.62 -7.66
N ALA A 8 -2.74 -0.83 -6.68
CA ALA A 8 -1.79 0.15 -6.19
C ALA A 8 -0.40 -0.47 -5.91
N LEU A 9 0.66 0.31 -6.16
CA LEU A 9 2.03 -0.03 -5.80
C LEU A 9 2.52 0.97 -4.75
N VAL A 10 2.92 0.47 -3.58
CA VAL A 10 3.56 1.28 -2.53
C VAL A 10 5.06 1.14 -2.66
N VAL A 11 5.77 2.25 -2.86
CA VAL A 11 7.23 2.29 -2.96
C VAL A 11 7.78 2.98 -1.73
N THR A 12 8.68 2.32 -1.02
CA THR A 12 9.26 2.77 0.25
C THR A 12 10.73 2.34 0.33
N ALA A 13 11.52 3.06 1.14
CA ALA A 13 12.91 2.71 1.38
C ALA A 13 12.98 1.44 2.23
N HIS A 14 12.44 1.47 3.45
CA HIS A 14 12.62 0.45 4.47
C HIS A 14 11.30 -0.28 4.80
N PRO A 15 11.34 -1.50 5.35
CA PRO A 15 10.13 -2.26 5.65
C PRO A 15 9.10 -1.53 6.54
N ASP A 16 9.53 -0.61 7.40
CA ASP A 16 8.67 0.07 8.38
C ASP A 16 8.02 1.37 7.87
N ASP A 17 8.51 1.99 6.79
CA ASP A 17 7.95 3.29 6.35
C ASP A 17 6.45 3.16 5.99
N VAL A 18 6.04 1.99 5.48
CA VAL A 18 4.64 1.74 5.10
C VAL A 18 3.71 1.69 6.31
N ASP A 19 4.20 1.18 7.44
CA ASP A 19 3.44 1.05 8.68
C ASP A 19 3.12 2.44 9.26
N PHE A 20 4.11 3.33 9.29
CA PHE A 20 3.95 4.68 9.82
C PHE A 20 3.38 5.68 8.81
N GLY A 21 3.66 5.50 7.53
CA GLY A 21 3.29 6.44 6.48
C GLY A 21 1.89 6.24 5.90
N ALA A 22 1.41 5.00 5.81
CA ALA A 22 0.23 4.71 5.00
C ALA A 22 -0.65 3.51 5.44
N ALA A 23 -0.36 2.85 6.57
CA ALA A 23 -1.06 1.62 6.97
C ALA A 23 -2.60 1.74 6.96
N GLY A 24 -3.17 2.82 7.50
CA GLY A 24 -4.62 3.04 7.53
C GLY A 24 -5.24 3.23 6.13
N THR A 25 -4.54 3.92 5.25
CA THR A 25 -4.95 4.10 3.85
C THR A 25 -4.93 2.78 3.11
N ILE A 26 -3.86 2.00 3.27
CA ILE A 26 -3.70 0.70 2.61
C ILE A 26 -4.75 -0.28 3.12
N ALA A 27 -5.00 -0.34 4.43
CA ALA A 27 -6.05 -1.16 5.01
C ALA A 27 -7.43 -0.82 4.40
N SER A 28 -7.73 0.47 4.22
CA SER A 28 -8.97 0.93 3.60
C SER A 28 -9.08 0.53 2.14
N TRP A 29 -7.98 0.58 1.38
CA TRP A 29 -7.93 0.16 -0.03
C TRP A 29 -8.09 -1.34 -0.20
N VAL A 30 -7.39 -2.14 0.62
CA VAL A 30 -7.55 -3.60 0.63
C VAL A 30 -8.99 -3.98 0.98
N ALA A 31 -9.60 -3.32 1.97
CA ALA A 31 -11.01 -3.53 2.32
C ALA A 31 -11.98 -3.14 1.18
N ALA A 32 -11.60 -2.18 0.34
CA ALA A 32 -12.36 -1.79 -0.86
C ALA A 32 -12.11 -2.71 -2.07
N GLY A 33 -11.25 -3.73 -1.95
CA GLY A 33 -10.94 -4.68 -3.02
C GLY A 33 -9.85 -4.22 -4.00
N ILE A 34 -9.07 -3.20 -3.63
CA ILE A 34 -7.88 -2.80 -4.39
C ILE A 34 -6.73 -3.77 -4.06
N ASP A 35 -6.10 -4.30 -5.10
CA ASP A 35 -4.89 -5.13 -4.96
C ASP A 35 -3.66 -4.25 -4.72
N VAL A 36 -3.00 -4.43 -3.58
CA VAL A 36 -1.88 -3.60 -3.14
C VAL A 36 -0.59 -4.43 -3.10
N THR A 37 0.43 -3.98 -3.83
CA THR A 37 1.77 -4.56 -3.82
C THR A 37 2.75 -3.60 -3.15
N TYR A 38 3.70 -4.13 -2.37
CA TYR A 38 4.78 -3.34 -1.78
C TYR A 38 6.10 -3.55 -2.55
N CYS A 39 6.77 -2.45 -2.85
CA CYS A 39 8.15 -2.39 -3.34
C CYS A 39 9.00 -1.77 -2.21
N ILE A 40 9.64 -2.65 -1.44
CA ILE A 40 10.59 -2.23 -0.40
C ILE A 40 11.99 -2.23 -1.02
N CYS A 41 12.66 -1.09 -0.98
CA CYS A 41 13.94 -0.92 -1.69
C CYS A 41 15.13 -1.55 -0.95
N THR A 42 15.09 -1.60 0.39
CA THR A 42 16.14 -2.16 1.25
C THR A 42 15.55 -3.10 2.31
N ASP A 43 16.40 -3.82 3.05
CA ASP A 43 16.00 -4.78 4.09
C ASP A 43 16.04 -4.23 5.53
N GLY A 44 16.24 -2.92 5.66
CA GLY A 44 16.33 -2.21 6.95
C GLY A 44 17.21 -0.98 6.87
#